data_AF-A0A9P3LKC0-F1
#
_entry.id   AF-A0A9P3LKC0-F1
#
_cell.length_a   1.000
_cell.length_b   1.000
_cell.length_c   1.000
_cell.angle_alpha   90.00
_cell.angle_beta   90.00
_cell.angle_gamma   90.00
#
_symmetry.space_group_name_H-M   'P 1'
#
loop_
_entity.id
_entity.type
_entity.pdbx_description
1 polymer ?
#
loop_
_entity_poly.entity_id
_entity_poly.type
_entity_poly.pdbx_seq_one_letter_code
_entity_poly.pdbx_strand_id
1 'polypeptide(L)'
;MAPKRKRSPSIVFLRHVRTGPAPFNTPGDFIIRTAQDTQYHVSFAILSFASPYFRDLPRDLANPGDPFVLDVPESDATIETLLRLTYPVADPILQDIADLADAYAAALKYQLTHAATSLQHMLLLPRFLSREPVRVYAVARRFGLADAADTAADHACATAQAQWPICDEFALAPGMAYQDLVLYHRRRANAAAAILKNTDIFKNEKWCRKCAASWAARYTAHIAPLLAEAPMRDDVFSLEHVIDTPELTYCDTCTALIAKATRPGGLIHRLKSEIRAVSFRAVEGSIFALPVALTKSDNPIKPRAL
;
A
#
# COMPACT_ATOMS: atom_id res chain seq x y z
N MET A 1 -46.03 -57.77 17.09
CA MET A 1 -45.23 -56.57 17.48
C MET A 1 -43.84 -56.72 16.88
N ALA A 2 -43.53 -56.04 15.77
CA ALA A 2 -42.23 -56.15 15.10
C ALA A 2 -41.23 -55.16 15.73
N PRO A 3 -39.96 -55.54 15.97
CA PRO A 3 -38.99 -54.65 16.59
C PRO A 3 -38.55 -53.57 15.60
N LYS A 4 -38.78 -52.30 15.94
CA LYS A 4 -38.27 -51.14 15.20
C LYS A 4 -36.73 -51.19 15.22
N ARG A 5 -36.11 -51.56 14.11
CA ARG A 5 -34.67 -51.43 13.89
C ARG A 5 -34.30 -49.95 14.02
N LYS A 6 -33.52 -49.60 15.06
CA LYS A 6 -32.87 -48.29 15.17
C LYS A 6 -31.88 -48.19 14.00
N ARG A 7 -32.19 -47.36 13.00
CA ARG A 7 -31.23 -47.04 11.93
C ARG A 7 -30.09 -46.27 12.59
N SER A 8 -28.89 -46.85 12.61
CA SER A 8 -27.68 -46.12 12.97
C SER A 8 -27.51 -44.94 12.00
N PRO A 9 -27.19 -43.73 12.48
CA PRO A 9 -26.96 -42.60 11.59
C PRO A 9 -25.79 -42.95 10.68
N SER A 10 -26.04 -42.99 9.38
CA SER A 10 -25.15 -43.62 8.40
C SER A 10 -23.94 -42.76 8.02
N ILE A 11 -23.84 -41.53 8.51
CA ILE A 11 -22.70 -40.64 8.31
C ILE A 11 -22.58 -39.75 9.54
N VAL A 12 -21.47 -39.88 10.28
CA VAL A 12 -21.05 -38.87 11.27
C VAL A 12 -20.14 -37.91 10.53
N PHE A 13 -20.62 -36.69 10.25
CA PHE A 13 -19.75 -35.64 9.75
C PHE A 13 -18.80 -35.23 10.89
N LEU A 14 -17.59 -35.77 10.87
CA LEU A 14 -16.52 -35.30 11.74
C LEU A 14 -16.08 -33.93 11.20
N ARG A 15 -16.64 -32.86 11.77
CA ARG A 15 -16.19 -31.49 11.51
C ARG A 15 -14.87 -31.30 12.25
N HIS A 16 -13.77 -31.24 11.50
CA HIS A 16 -12.47 -30.94 12.08
C HIS A 16 -12.40 -29.43 12.36
N VAL A 17 -12.70 -29.05 13.59
CA VAL A 17 -12.55 -27.67 14.05
C VAL A 17 -11.07 -27.34 14.06
N ARG A 18 -10.68 -26.34 13.27
CA ARG A 18 -9.31 -25.83 13.28
C ARG A 18 -9.17 -24.82 14.41
N THR A 19 -8.02 -24.80 15.07
CA THR A 19 -7.69 -23.76 16.04
C THR A 19 -6.60 -22.89 15.46
N GLY A 20 -6.69 -21.57 15.67
CA GLY A 20 -5.67 -20.62 15.25
C GLY A 20 -4.29 -20.95 15.84
N PRO A 21 -3.19 -20.44 15.28
CA PRO A 21 -1.85 -20.68 15.82
C PRO A 21 -1.62 -19.94 17.14
N ALA A 22 -0.54 -20.29 17.84
CA ALA A 22 -0.14 -19.58 19.04
C ALA A 22 0.06 -18.07 18.78
N PRO A 23 -0.37 -17.19 19.71
CA PRO A 23 -0.92 -17.51 21.04
C PRO A 23 -2.45 -17.66 21.10
N PHE A 24 -3.15 -17.73 19.97
CA PHE A 24 -4.62 -17.78 19.90
C PHE A 24 -5.18 -19.21 19.93
N ASN A 25 -4.38 -20.16 20.39
CA ASN A 25 -4.70 -21.59 20.46
C ASN A 25 -5.06 -22.09 21.86
N THR A 26 -4.99 -21.23 22.88
CA THR A 26 -5.34 -21.55 24.27
C THR A 26 -6.75 -21.07 24.59
N PRO A 27 -7.56 -21.83 25.35
CA PRO A 27 -8.93 -21.44 25.69
C PRO A 27 -9.03 -20.02 26.27
N GLY A 28 -9.82 -19.17 25.60
CA GLY A 28 -10.14 -17.80 26.00
C GLY A 28 -11.62 -17.63 26.34
N ASP A 29 -12.00 -16.44 26.81
CA ASP A 29 -13.39 -16.07 27.14
C ASP A 29 -14.21 -15.67 25.90
N PHE A 30 -13.54 -15.47 24.76
CA PHE A 30 -14.16 -15.11 23.48
C PHE A 30 -13.50 -15.89 22.33
N ILE A 31 -14.32 -16.30 21.36
CA ILE A 31 -13.89 -17.05 20.18
C ILE A 31 -14.31 -16.30 18.94
N ILE A 32 -13.36 -15.99 18.07
CA ILE A 32 -13.65 -15.55 16.70
C ILE A 32 -13.55 -16.78 15.80
N ARG A 33 -14.62 -17.07 15.06
CA ARG A 33 -14.69 -18.17 14.11
C ARG A 33 -14.75 -17.63 12.68
N THR A 34 -13.73 -17.97 11.89
CA THR A 34 -13.57 -17.50 10.51
C THR A 34 -14.46 -18.25 9.52
N ALA A 35 -14.49 -17.78 8.28
CA ALA A 35 -15.19 -18.46 7.18
C ALA A 35 -14.66 -19.89 6.91
N GLN A 36 -13.41 -20.18 7.26
CA GLN A 36 -12.77 -21.50 7.12
C GLN A 36 -12.99 -22.40 8.34
N ASP A 37 -13.86 -21.99 9.28
CA ASP A 37 -14.15 -22.72 10.53
C ASP A 37 -12.95 -22.82 11.49
N THR A 38 -12.01 -21.88 11.39
CA THR A 38 -10.88 -21.76 12.32
C THR A 38 -11.29 -20.91 13.51
N GLN A 39 -11.07 -21.44 14.71
CA GLN A 39 -11.38 -20.80 15.99
C GLN A 39 -10.14 -20.12 16.56
N TYR A 40 -10.21 -18.81 16.72
CA TYR A 40 -9.21 -18.01 17.41
C TYR A 40 -9.71 -17.71 18.81
N HIS A 41 -9.02 -18.23 19.82
CA HIS A 41 -9.33 -17.96 21.21
C HIS A 41 -8.63 -16.67 21.64
N VAL A 42 -9.43 -15.73 22.15
CA VAL A 42 -9.01 -14.35 22.39
C VAL A 42 -9.62 -13.85 23.69
N SER A 43 -9.11 -12.72 24.19
CA SER A 43 -9.64 -12.03 25.37
C SER A 43 -10.66 -10.96 24.99
N PHE A 44 -11.89 -11.07 25.48
CA PHE A 44 -12.90 -10.03 25.27
C PHE A 44 -12.46 -8.68 25.87
N ALA A 45 -11.78 -8.68 27.01
CA ALA A 45 -11.29 -7.46 27.65
C ALA A 45 -10.35 -6.67 26.74
N ILE A 46 -9.43 -7.35 26.05
CA ILE A 46 -8.51 -6.70 25.10
C ILE A 46 -9.26 -6.20 23.86
N LEU A 47 -10.16 -7.01 23.28
CA LEU A 47 -10.91 -6.62 22.09
C LEU A 47 -11.85 -5.43 22.34
N SER A 48 -12.58 -5.44 23.46
CA SER A 48 -13.49 -4.34 23.85
C SER A 48 -12.76 -3.05 24.21
N PHE A 49 -11.52 -3.15 24.69
CA PHE A 49 -10.63 -2.00 24.85
C PHE A 49 -10.19 -1.45 23.49
N ALA A 50 -9.74 -2.33 22.60
CA ALA A 50 -9.16 -1.96 21.30
C ALA A 50 -10.19 -1.46 20.27
N SER A 51 -11.46 -1.89 20.35
CA SER A 51 -12.48 -1.56 19.36
C SER A 51 -13.87 -1.33 19.98
N PRO A 52 -14.54 -0.21 19.62
CA PRO A 52 -15.93 0.04 20.02
C PRO A 52 -16.90 -1.02 19.47
N TYR A 53 -16.64 -1.54 18.26
CA TYR A 53 -17.47 -2.59 17.66
C TYR A 53 -17.57 -3.82 18.57
N PHE A 54 -16.44 -4.31 19.11
CA PHE A 54 -16.46 -5.46 20.01
C PHE A 54 -17.00 -5.12 21.40
N ARG A 55 -16.80 -3.89 21.88
CA ARG A 55 -17.34 -3.41 23.16
C ARG A 55 -18.86 -3.43 23.19
N ASP A 56 -19.47 -2.95 22.11
CA ASP A 56 -20.92 -2.75 22.00
C ASP A 56 -21.65 -3.98 21.46
N LEU A 57 -20.93 -5.09 21.23
CA LEU A 57 -21.49 -6.33 20.73
C LEU A 57 -22.53 -6.89 21.74
N PRO A 58 -23.78 -7.15 21.31
CA PRO A 58 -24.78 -7.76 22.18
C PRO A 58 -24.35 -9.18 22.53
N ARG A 59 -23.98 -9.38 23.80
CA ARG A 59 -23.68 -10.70 24.35
C ARG A 59 -24.96 -11.30 24.85
N ASP A 60 -25.70 -11.95 23.96
CA ASP A 60 -26.77 -12.84 24.39
C ASP A 60 -26.14 -13.88 25.33
N LEU A 61 -26.68 -13.97 26.54
CA LEU A 61 -26.21 -14.84 27.61
C LEU A 61 -26.47 -16.31 27.22
N ALA A 62 -25.73 -16.82 26.24
CA ALA A 62 -25.55 -18.25 26.08
C ALA A 62 -24.84 -18.75 27.35
N ASN A 63 -25.39 -19.83 27.92
CA ASN A 63 -25.05 -20.48 29.18
C ASN A 63 -23.84 -19.91 29.96
N PRO A 64 -24.02 -19.49 31.22
CA PRO A 64 -22.89 -19.09 32.07
C PRO A 64 -21.90 -20.26 32.18
N GLY A 65 -20.79 -20.19 31.43
CA GLY A 65 -19.78 -21.25 31.35
C GLY A 65 -19.21 -21.49 29.94
N ASP A 66 -19.95 -21.17 28.88
CA ASP A 66 -19.47 -21.35 27.50
C ASP A 66 -18.88 -20.03 26.93
N PRO A 67 -17.76 -20.09 26.19
CA PRO A 67 -17.18 -18.92 25.56
C PRO A 67 -18.11 -18.36 24.47
N PHE A 68 -18.19 -17.04 24.36
CA PHE A 68 -18.96 -16.39 23.30
C PHE A 68 -18.28 -16.62 21.95
N VAL A 69 -19.04 -17.07 20.95
CA VAL A 69 -18.53 -17.32 19.59
C VAL A 69 -19.07 -16.28 18.62
N LEU A 70 -18.17 -15.53 17.98
CA LEU A 70 -18.47 -14.60 16.91
C LEU A 70 -18.07 -15.18 15.55
N ASP A 71 -19.06 -15.38 14.67
CA ASP A 71 -18.83 -15.76 13.28
C ASP A 71 -18.45 -14.55 12.42
N VAL A 72 -17.37 -14.67 11.65
CA VAL A 72 -16.87 -13.61 10.78
C VAL A 72 -16.63 -14.13 9.35
N PRO A 73 -16.96 -13.35 8.30
CA PRO A 73 -16.74 -13.74 6.90
C PRO A 73 -15.27 -13.68 6.45
N GLU A 74 -14.40 -13.06 7.24
CA GLU A 74 -13.00 -12.86 6.95
C GLU A 74 -12.20 -14.17 6.97
N SER A 75 -11.08 -14.17 6.23
CA SER A 75 -10.18 -15.31 6.18
C SER A 75 -9.36 -15.48 7.47
N ASP A 76 -8.81 -16.70 7.65
CA ASP A 76 -7.81 -16.99 8.69
C ASP A 76 -6.66 -15.98 8.69
N ALA A 77 -6.09 -15.67 7.52
CA ALA A 77 -4.97 -14.74 7.38
C ALA A 77 -5.36 -13.31 7.80
N THR A 78 -6.55 -12.87 7.41
CA THR A 78 -7.09 -11.55 7.76
C THR A 78 -7.27 -11.41 9.27
N ILE A 79 -7.94 -12.38 9.92
CA ILE A 79 -8.20 -12.35 11.36
C ILE A 79 -6.91 -12.48 12.16
N GLU A 80 -6.01 -13.39 11.77
CA GLU A 80 -4.72 -13.53 12.44
C GLU A 80 -3.91 -12.23 12.39
N THR A 81 -3.90 -11.56 11.23
CA THR A 81 -3.22 -10.26 11.04
C THR A 81 -3.78 -9.21 12.02
N LEU A 82 -5.11 -9.07 12.08
CA LEU A 82 -5.75 -8.11 12.98
C LEU A 82 -5.49 -8.41 14.45
N LEU A 83 -5.55 -9.69 14.84
CA LEU A 83 -5.30 -10.10 16.21
C LEU A 83 -3.84 -9.85 16.60
N ARG A 84 -2.88 -10.17 15.74
CA ARG A 84 -1.46 -9.88 16.03
C ARG A 84 -1.19 -8.37 16.18
N LEU A 85 -1.87 -7.52 15.43
CA LEU A 85 -1.77 -6.06 15.55
C LEU A 85 -2.51 -5.48 16.78
N THR A 86 -3.39 -6.26 17.41
CA THR A 86 -4.21 -5.83 18.54
C THR A 86 -3.65 -6.34 19.87
N TYR A 87 -2.98 -7.49 19.86
CA TYR A 87 -2.41 -8.11 21.04
C TYR A 87 -0.91 -7.78 21.17
N PRO A 88 -0.34 -7.78 22.39
CA PRO A 88 1.08 -7.49 22.62
C PRO A 88 1.95 -8.69 22.22
N VAL A 89 1.97 -8.99 20.93
CA VAL A 89 2.69 -10.11 20.30
C VAL A 89 3.50 -9.60 19.12
N ALA A 90 4.25 -10.48 18.46
CA ALA A 90 4.98 -10.09 17.26
C ALA A 90 4.00 -9.69 16.14
N ASP A 91 4.29 -8.53 15.53
CA ASP A 91 3.57 -8.02 14.37
C ASP A 91 3.57 -9.04 13.22
N PRO A 92 2.48 -9.10 12.43
CA PRO A 92 2.41 -9.99 11.28
C PRO A 92 3.36 -9.54 10.18
N ILE A 93 3.91 -10.51 9.45
CA ILE A 93 4.72 -10.25 8.25
C ILE A 93 3.83 -10.46 7.03
N LEU A 94 3.35 -9.36 6.45
CA LEU A 94 2.60 -9.40 5.20
C LEU A 94 3.56 -9.40 4.01
N GLN A 95 3.26 -10.25 3.02
CA GLN A 95 4.04 -10.41 1.79
C GLN A 95 3.25 -10.02 0.54
N ASP A 96 1.91 -10.02 0.60
CA ASP A 96 1.04 -9.59 -0.48
C ASP A 96 0.23 -8.34 -0.07
N ILE A 97 0.06 -7.46 -1.05
CA ILE A 97 -0.74 -6.24 -0.93
C ILE A 97 -2.23 -6.58 -0.82
N ALA A 98 -2.68 -7.67 -1.45
CA ALA A 98 -4.07 -8.11 -1.37
C ALA A 98 -4.45 -8.48 0.08
N ASP A 99 -3.62 -9.29 0.74
CA ASP A 99 -3.81 -9.66 2.16
C ASP A 99 -3.84 -8.42 3.06
N LEU A 100 -2.96 -7.44 2.79
CA LEU A 100 -2.93 -6.17 3.52
C LEU A 100 -4.22 -5.38 3.30
N ALA A 101 -4.70 -5.27 2.06
CA ALA A 101 -5.92 -4.55 1.72
C ALA A 101 -7.16 -5.18 2.37
N ASP A 102 -7.24 -6.51 2.41
CA ASP A 102 -8.31 -7.25 3.08
C ASP A 102 -8.26 -7.07 4.61
N ALA A 103 -7.06 -7.16 5.20
CA ALA A 103 -6.85 -6.83 6.61
C ALA A 103 -7.24 -5.38 6.92
N TYR A 104 -6.90 -4.43 6.05
CA TYR A 104 -7.22 -3.03 6.26
C TYR A 104 -8.75 -2.77 6.17
N ALA A 105 -9.42 -3.37 5.19
CA ALA A 105 -10.88 -3.31 5.09
C ALA A 105 -11.56 -3.88 6.34
N ALA A 106 -11.09 -5.03 6.84
CA ALA A 106 -11.59 -5.64 8.06
C ALA A 106 -11.27 -4.80 9.31
N ALA A 107 -10.09 -4.18 9.39
CA ALA A 107 -9.75 -3.26 10.48
C ALA A 107 -10.72 -2.08 10.56
N LEU A 108 -11.10 -1.50 9.42
CA LEU A 108 -12.10 -0.44 9.35
C LEU A 108 -13.49 -0.94 9.77
N LYS A 109 -13.91 -2.11 9.25
CA LYS A 109 -15.19 -2.74 9.59
C LYS A 109 -15.33 -2.98 11.10
N TYR A 110 -14.27 -3.49 11.73
CA TYR A 110 -14.23 -3.78 13.16
C TYR A 110 -13.77 -2.61 14.01
N GLN A 111 -13.58 -1.43 13.43
CA GLN A 111 -13.15 -0.21 14.14
C GLN A 111 -11.88 -0.41 14.98
N LEU A 112 -10.94 -1.21 14.47
CA LEU A 112 -9.63 -1.45 15.06
C LEU A 112 -8.64 -0.36 14.61
N THR A 113 -8.82 0.85 15.14
CA THR A 113 -8.09 2.05 14.68
C THR A 113 -6.58 1.88 14.72
N HIS A 114 -6.03 1.28 15.78
CA HIS A 114 -4.60 1.04 15.89
C HIS A 114 -4.10 0.09 14.79
N ALA A 115 -4.79 -1.03 14.57
CA ALA A 115 -4.43 -1.98 13.51
C ALA A 115 -4.54 -1.33 12.12
N ALA A 116 -5.57 -0.51 11.88
CA ALA A 116 -5.71 0.24 10.63
C ALA A 116 -4.51 1.18 10.40
N THR A 117 -4.09 1.95 11.41
CA THR A 117 -2.90 2.81 11.31
C THR A 117 -1.62 2.01 11.05
N SER A 118 -1.41 0.89 11.76
CA SER A 118 -0.26 0.01 11.53
C SER A 118 -0.22 -0.54 10.11
N LEU A 119 -1.38 -0.94 9.55
CA LEU A 119 -1.49 -1.44 8.18
C LEU A 119 -1.19 -0.33 7.14
N GLN A 120 -1.57 0.92 7.39
CA GLN A 120 -1.19 2.06 6.54
C GLN A 120 0.33 2.26 6.51
N HIS A 121 0.98 2.14 7.67
CA HIS A 121 2.44 2.23 7.75
C HIS A 121 3.11 1.04 7.04
N MET A 122 2.55 -0.16 7.19
CA MET A 122 3.04 -1.36 6.50
C MET A 122 2.91 -1.24 4.98
N LEU A 123 1.83 -0.64 4.48
CA LEU A 123 1.59 -0.40 3.05
C LEU A 123 2.72 0.44 2.40
N LEU A 124 3.33 1.35 3.16
CA LEU A 124 4.42 2.22 2.70
C LEU A 124 5.82 1.63 2.90
N LEU A 125 5.93 0.40 3.42
CA LEU A 125 7.24 -0.25 3.57
C LEU A 125 7.88 -0.49 2.19
N PRO A 126 9.23 -0.44 2.08
CA PRO A 126 9.93 -0.61 0.81
C PRO A 126 9.58 -1.89 0.05
N ARG A 127 9.26 -2.98 0.76
CA ARG A 127 8.85 -4.26 0.18
C ARG A 127 7.62 -4.15 -0.74
N PHE A 128 6.74 -3.19 -0.48
CA PHE A 128 5.57 -2.89 -1.31
C PHE A 128 5.80 -1.64 -2.12
N LEU A 129 6.15 -0.53 -1.47
CA LEU A 129 6.25 0.79 -2.10
C LEU A 129 7.30 0.84 -3.22
N SER A 130 8.45 0.18 -3.05
CA SER A 130 9.50 0.17 -4.08
C SER A 130 9.29 -0.92 -5.12
N ARG A 131 8.61 -2.02 -4.75
CA ARG A 131 8.42 -3.19 -5.62
C ARG A 131 7.20 -3.05 -6.53
N GLU A 132 6.10 -2.55 -5.98
CA GLU A 132 4.77 -2.54 -6.61
C GLU A 132 4.02 -1.21 -6.36
N PRO A 133 4.63 -0.04 -6.64
CA PRO A 133 4.06 1.26 -6.30
C PRO A 133 2.68 1.52 -6.90
N VAL A 134 2.40 0.98 -8.09
CA VAL A 134 1.11 1.13 -8.77
C VAL A 134 -0.01 0.40 -8.02
N ARG A 135 0.25 -0.79 -7.48
CA ARG A 135 -0.70 -1.54 -6.64
C ARG A 135 -0.92 -0.82 -5.31
N VAL A 136 0.15 -0.33 -4.69
CA VAL A 136 0.08 0.50 -3.47
C VAL A 136 -0.78 1.75 -3.69
N TYR A 137 -0.58 2.44 -4.82
CA TYR A 137 -1.39 3.60 -5.20
C TYR A 137 -2.87 3.25 -5.34
N ALA A 138 -3.20 2.13 -6.01
CA ALA A 138 -4.57 1.69 -6.19
C ALA A 138 -5.25 1.41 -4.84
N VAL A 139 -4.59 0.71 -3.93
CA VAL A 139 -5.07 0.44 -2.56
C VAL A 139 -5.25 1.74 -1.78
N ALA A 140 -4.28 2.65 -1.84
CA ALA A 140 -4.36 3.94 -1.17
C ALA A 140 -5.55 4.76 -1.67
N ARG A 141 -5.80 4.80 -3.00
CA ARG A 141 -6.96 5.49 -3.59
C ARG A 141 -8.27 4.82 -3.24
N ARG A 142 -8.33 3.47 -3.22
CA ARG A 142 -9.50 2.71 -2.78
C ARG A 142 -9.94 3.09 -1.38
N PHE A 143 -8.99 3.29 -0.46
CA PHE A 143 -9.27 3.60 0.94
C PHE A 143 -9.20 5.09 1.29
N GLY A 144 -8.97 5.97 0.32
CA GLY A 144 -8.89 7.42 0.53
C GLY A 144 -7.65 7.89 1.31
N LEU A 145 -6.56 7.13 1.27
CA LEU A 145 -5.30 7.44 1.93
C LEU A 145 -4.47 8.40 1.08
N ALA A 146 -4.75 9.70 1.18
CA ALA A 146 -4.14 10.72 0.31
C ALA A 146 -2.60 10.73 0.37
N ASP A 147 -2.01 10.83 1.57
CA ASP A 147 -0.55 10.88 1.73
C ASP A 147 0.16 9.62 1.21
N ALA A 148 -0.46 8.45 1.43
CA ALA A 148 0.06 7.18 0.93
C ALA A 148 -0.07 7.09 -0.60
N ALA A 149 -1.16 7.59 -1.17
CA ALA A 149 -1.36 7.65 -2.61
C ALA A 149 -0.33 8.57 -3.27
N ASP A 150 -0.09 9.75 -2.71
CA ASP A 150 0.89 10.70 -3.27
C ASP A 150 2.30 10.10 -3.24
N THR A 151 2.68 9.50 -2.11
CA THR A 151 3.97 8.79 -1.98
C THR A 151 4.09 7.64 -2.99
N ALA A 152 3.05 6.84 -3.14
CA ALA A 152 3.04 5.73 -4.10
C ALA A 152 3.09 6.20 -5.56
N ALA A 153 2.42 7.32 -5.87
CA ALA A 153 2.45 7.92 -7.21
C ALA A 153 3.86 8.41 -7.58
N ASP A 154 4.58 9.00 -6.63
CA ASP A 154 5.98 9.39 -6.81
C ASP A 154 6.87 8.19 -7.12
N HIS A 155 6.71 7.09 -6.39
CA HIS A 155 7.45 5.85 -6.66
C HIS A 155 7.05 5.21 -8.00
N ALA A 156 5.78 5.28 -8.40
CA ALA A 156 5.32 4.79 -9.70
C ALA A 156 5.99 5.54 -10.86
N CYS A 157 6.27 6.83 -10.67
CA CYS A 157 6.97 7.67 -11.65
C CYS A 157 8.45 7.32 -11.85
N ALA A 158 9.03 6.43 -11.03
CA ALA A 158 10.38 5.92 -11.24
C ALA A 158 10.45 4.85 -12.34
N THR A 159 9.30 4.38 -12.84
CA THR A 159 9.21 3.36 -13.90
C THR A 159 8.42 3.87 -15.10
N ALA A 160 8.63 3.24 -16.26
CA ALA A 160 7.88 3.57 -17.46
C ALA A 160 6.45 3.04 -17.37
N GLN A 161 5.47 3.82 -17.85
CA GLN A 161 4.06 3.41 -17.84
C GLN A 161 3.81 2.07 -18.55
N ALA A 162 4.57 1.80 -19.63
CA ALA A 162 4.48 0.55 -20.38
C ALA A 162 4.92 -0.69 -19.56
N GLN A 163 5.63 -0.49 -18.46
CA GLN A 163 6.09 -1.56 -17.56
C GLN A 163 5.15 -1.76 -16.36
N TRP A 164 4.12 -0.92 -16.21
CA TRP A 164 3.18 -1.05 -15.11
C TRP A 164 2.34 -2.33 -15.26
N PRO A 165 2.20 -3.12 -14.17
CA PRO A 165 1.42 -4.34 -14.23
C PRO A 165 -0.07 -4.02 -14.38
N ILE A 166 -0.82 -4.96 -14.94
CA ILE A 166 -2.27 -4.98 -14.78
C ILE A 166 -2.55 -5.20 -13.29
N CYS A 167 -3.35 -4.31 -12.72
CA CYS A 167 -3.52 -4.17 -11.28
C CYS A 167 -5.01 -4.34 -10.97
N ASP A 168 -5.37 -5.51 -10.42
CA ASP A 168 -6.76 -5.87 -10.08
C ASP A 168 -7.33 -4.96 -8.98
N GLU A 169 -6.46 -4.36 -8.16
CA GLU A 169 -6.85 -3.44 -7.10
C GLU A 169 -7.56 -2.19 -7.63
N PHE A 170 -7.32 -1.79 -8.89
CA PHE A 170 -8.06 -0.70 -9.52
C PHE A 170 -9.54 -1.03 -9.77
N ALA A 171 -9.92 -2.32 -9.85
CA ALA A 171 -11.32 -2.70 -9.98
C ALA A 171 -12.15 -2.31 -8.73
N LEU A 172 -11.49 -2.17 -7.59
CA LEU A 172 -12.09 -1.76 -6.31
C LEU A 172 -11.81 -0.29 -5.97
N ALA A 173 -11.01 0.40 -6.78
CA ALA A 173 -10.71 1.83 -6.64
C ALA A 173 -11.63 2.68 -7.54
N PRO A 174 -11.72 4.00 -7.31
CA PRO A 174 -12.41 4.89 -8.24
C PRO A 174 -11.79 4.78 -9.64
N GLY A 175 -12.60 4.64 -10.70
CA GLY A 175 -12.07 4.52 -12.08
C GLY A 175 -11.17 5.69 -12.51
N MET A 176 -11.42 6.88 -11.96
CA MET A 176 -10.58 8.07 -12.19
C MET A 176 -9.16 7.92 -11.61
N ALA A 177 -8.94 7.05 -10.62
CA ALA A 177 -7.65 6.89 -9.96
C ALA A 177 -6.53 6.50 -10.94
N TYR A 178 -6.79 5.57 -11.85
CA TYR A 178 -5.79 5.20 -12.87
C TYR A 178 -5.48 6.36 -13.82
N GLN A 179 -6.53 7.08 -14.26
CA GLN A 179 -6.36 8.25 -15.12
C GLN A 179 -5.56 9.37 -14.42
N ASP A 180 -5.81 9.61 -13.13
CA ASP A 180 -5.08 10.56 -12.31
C ASP A 180 -3.58 10.23 -12.27
N LEU A 181 -3.24 8.95 -12.05
CA LEU A 181 -1.85 8.50 -12.02
C LEU A 181 -1.14 8.67 -13.38
N VAL A 182 -1.81 8.34 -14.48
CA VAL A 182 -1.27 8.53 -15.84
C VAL A 182 -1.03 10.01 -16.14
N LEU A 183 -2.02 10.85 -15.84
CA LEU A 183 -1.90 12.30 -16.03
C LEU A 183 -0.79 12.89 -15.15
N TYR A 184 -0.65 12.37 -13.93
CA TYR A 184 0.40 12.77 -13.01
C TYR A 184 1.79 12.46 -13.56
N HIS A 185 2.02 11.21 -13.98
CA HIS A 185 3.27 10.80 -14.61
C HIS A 185 3.62 11.67 -15.81
N ARG A 186 2.64 11.94 -16.70
CA ARG A 186 2.83 12.83 -17.86
C ARG A 186 3.21 14.27 -17.46
N ARG A 187 2.58 14.83 -16.42
CA ARG A 187 2.93 16.18 -15.93
C ARG A 187 4.35 16.24 -15.40
N ARG A 188 4.77 15.23 -14.64
CA ARG A 188 6.14 15.09 -14.14
C ARG A 188 7.14 15.02 -15.28
N ALA A 189 6.88 14.21 -16.30
CA ALA A 189 7.70 14.12 -17.51
C ALA A 189 7.82 15.47 -18.23
N ASN A 190 6.69 16.17 -18.43
CA ASN A 190 6.69 17.49 -19.06
C ASN A 190 7.46 18.55 -18.24
N ALA A 191 7.31 18.52 -16.92
CA ALA A 191 8.01 19.43 -16.01
C ALA A 191 9.52 19.18 -16.03
N ALA A 192 9.94 17.90 -15.98
CA ALA A 192 11.35 17.53 -16.11
C ALA A 192 11.91 18.03 -17.46
N ALA A 193 11.19 17.83 -18.56
CA ALA A 193 11.61 18.33 -19.87
C ALA A 193 11.71 19.87 -19.93
N ALA A 194 10.83 20.59 -19.24
CA ALA A 194 10.90 22.05 -19.15
C ALA A 194 12.13 22.53 -18.36
N ILE A 195 12.45 21.86 -17.24
CA ILE A 195 13.64 22.13 -16.43
C ILE A 195 14.91 21.89 -17.26
N LEU A 196 14.98 20.78 -17.99
CA LEU A 196 16.15 20.46 -18.84
C LEU A 196 16.40 21.46 -19.97
N LYS A 197 15.35 22.12 -20.47
CA LYS A 197 15.48 23.17 -21.49
C LYS A 197 16.08 24.46 -20.94
N ASN A 198 16.10 24.65 -19.62
CA ASN A 198 16.67 25.83 -19.01
C ASN A 198 18.21 25.75 -19.01
N THR A 199 18.83 26.42 -19.97
CA THR A 199 20.29 26.47 -20.11
C THR A 199 21.00 27.18 -18.96
N ASP A 200 20.27 27.97 -18.16
CA ASP A 200 20.86 28.73 -17.05
C ASP A 200 21.43 27.82 -15.96
N ILE A 201 20.86 26.63 -15.81
CA ILE A 201 21.28 25.61 -14.83
C ILE A 201 22.76 25.23 -15.05
N PHE A 202 23.25 25.30 -16.29
CA PHE A 202 24.60 24.87 -16.68
C PHE A 202 25.65 25.99 -16.71
N LYS A 203 25.27 27.26 -16.55
CA LYS A 203 26.14 28.42 -16.81
C LYS A 203 27.32 28.58 -15.84
N ASN A 204 27.22 28.03 -14.63
CA ASN A 204 28.18 28.29 -13.55
C ASN A 204 29.32 27.26 -13.45
N GLU A 205 29.33 26.23 -14.30
CA GLU A 205 30.31 25.15 -14.22
C GLU A 205 31.56 25.42 -15.07
N LYS A 206 32.74 25.25 -14.46
CA LYS A 206 34.05 25.53 -15.09
C LYS A 206 34.55 24.33 -15.90
N TRP A 207 33.82 23.97 -16.95
CA TRP A 207 34.23 22.95 -17.91
C TRP A 207 35.46 23.36 -18.74
N CYS A 208 36.22 22.38 -19.26
CA CYS A 208 37.30 22.68 -20.20
C CYS A 208 36.74 23.25 -21.52
N ARG A 209 37.54 24.04 -22.26
CA ARG A 209 37.09 24.73 -23.49
C ARG A 209 36.51 23.80 -24.56
N LYS A 210 36.95 22.54 -24.62
CA LYS A 210 36.46 21.54 -25.59
C LYS A 210 35.12 20.90 -25.17
N CYS A 211 34.95 20.63 -23.87
CA CYS A 211 33.73 20.00 -23.35
C CYS A 211 32.63 21.02 -23.02
N ALA A 212 32.97 22.25 -22.63
CA ALA A 212 32.02 23.27 -22.19
C ALA A 212 30.92 23.56 -23.21
N ALA A 213 31.28 23.60 -24.49
CA ALA A 213 30.36 23.97 -25.57
C ALA A 213 29.30 22.89 -25.88
N SER A 214 29.56 21.63 -25.54
CA SER A 214 28.71 20.50 -25.96
C SER A 214 28.19 19.64 -24.80
N TRP A 215 28.78 19.73 -23.61
CA TRP A 215 28.42 18.84 -22.50
C TRP A 215 26.96 18.99 -22.06
N ALA A 216 26.48 20.22 -21.83
CA ALA A 216 25.10 20.45 -21.41
C ALA A 216 24.09 19.96 -22.46
N ALA A 217 24.38 20.16 -23.75
CA ALA A 217 23.53 19.70 -24.85
C ALA A 217 23.53 18.17 -24.97
N ARG A 218 24.68 17.52 -24.85
CA ARG A 218 24.80 16.04 -24.90
C ARG A 218 24.12 15.39 -23.70
N TYR A 219 24.36 15.93 -22.50
CA TYR A 219 23.76 15.45 -21.28
C TYR A 219 22.24 15.57 -21.33
N THR A 220 21.70 16.76 -21.64
CA THR A 220 20.24 16.96 -21.75
C THR A 220 19.61 16.11 -22.84
N ALA A 221 20.26 15.97 -24.01
CA ALA A 221 19.77 15.10 -25.08
C ALA A 221 19.71 13.62 -24.68
N HIS A 222 20.64 13.16 -23.83
CA HIS A 222 20.65 11.79 -23.31
C HIS A 222 19.56 11.55 -22.25
N ILE A 223 19.46 12.44 -21.25
CA ILE A 223 18.55 12.20 -20.11
C ILE A 223 17.10 12.58 -20.39
N ALA A 224 16.83 13.49 -21.33
CA ALA A 224 15.47 13.92 -21.67
C ALA A 224 14.54 12.76 -22.07
N PRO A 225 14.91 11.86 -23.01
CA PRO A 225 14.04 10.72 -23.35
C PRO A 225 13.86 9.75 -22.17
N LEU A 226 14.90 9.53 -21.36
CA LEU A 226 14.83 8.65 -20.20
C LEU A 226 13.85 9.17 -19.13
N LEU A 227 13.89 10.47 -18.86
CA LEU A 227 12.97 11.14 -17.93
C LEU A 227 11.57 11.34 -18.52
N ALA A 228 11.43 11.37 -19.84
CA ALA A 228 10.11 11.37 -20.47
C ALA A 228 9.38 10.04 -20.23
N GLU A 229 10.12 8.92 -20.23
CA GLU A 229 9.58 7.60 -19.91
C GLU A 229 9.39 7.39 -18.40
N ALA A 230 10.36 7.81 -17.59
CA ALA A 230 10.37 7.60 -16.14
C ALA A 230 10.89 8.87 -15.42
N PRO A 231 10.01 9.82 -15.08
CA PRO A 231 10.43 11.14 -14.62
C PRO A 231 11.06 11.17 -13.23
N MET A 232 10.89 10.11 -12.42
CA MET A 232 11.52 9.97 -11.10
C MET A 232 12.61 8.89 -11.09
N ARG A 233 13.12 8.48 -12.26
CA ARG A 233 14.24 7.53 -12.32
C ARG A 233 15.50 8.15 -11.72
N ASP A 234 16.14 7.43 -10.81
CA ASP A 234 17.21 7.95 -9.95
C ASP A 234 18.61 7.62 -10.45
N ASP A 235 18.72 6.50 -11.17
CA ASP A 235 19.92 5.95 -11.79
C ASP A 235 20.58 6.94 -12.76
N VAL A 236 19.77 7.67 -13.56
CA VAL A 236 20.27 8.60 -14.59
C VAL A 236 21.08 9.78 -14.06
N PHE A 237 20.98 10.06 -12.74
CA PHE A 237 21.74 11.11 -12.06
C PHE A 237 22.97 10.58 -11.30
N SER A 238 23.20 9.27 -11.30
CA SER A 238 24.31 8.64 -10.60
C SER A 238 25.65 8.88 -11.32
N LEU A 239 26.75 8.85 -10.56
CA LEU A 239 28.08 8.95 -11.15
C LEU A 239 28.37 7.80 -12.12
N GLU A 240 27.94 6.60 -11.77
CA GLU A 240 28.08 5.38 -12.58
C GLU A 240 27.41 5.56 -13.95
N HIS A 241 26.14 5.95 -13.98
CA HIS A 241 25.42 6.21 -15.24
C HIS A 241 26.11 7.25 -16.10
N VAL A 242 26.54 8.38 -15.50
CA VAL A 242 27.16 9.47 -16.26
C VAL A 242 28.53 9.09 -16.81
N ILE A 243 29.28 8.25 -16.10
CA ILE A 243 30.59 7.77 -16.52
C ILE A 243 30.47 6.70 -17.61
N ASP A 244 29.57 5.74 -17.41
CA ASP A 244 29.48 4.56 -18.27
C ASP A 244 28.68 4.81 -19.56
N THR A 245 28.00 5.96 -19.67
CA THR A 245 27.27 6.35 -20.88
C THR A 245 28.24 6.76 -22.01
N PRO A 246 28.31 6.00 -23.11
CA PRO A 246 29.20 6.31 -24.24
C PRO A 246 28.89 7.66 -24.90
N GLU A 247 27.61 8.03 -24.97
CA GLU A 247 27.15 9.31 -25.54
C GLU A 247 27.62 10.52 -24.74
N LEU A 248 28.13 10.32 -23.52
CA LEU A 248 28.62 11.37 -22.62
C LEU A 248 30.15 11.45 -22.57
N THR A 249 30.89 10.98 -23.58
CA THR A 249 32.38 11.04 -23.59
C THR A 249 32.97 12.38 -23.14
N TYR A 250 33.92 12.30 -22.21
CA TYR A 250 34.63 13.42 -21.58
C TYR A 250 36.15 13.21 -21.69
N CYS A 251 36.93 14.29 -21.56
CA CYS A 251 38.37 14.19 -21.37
C CYS A 251 38.71 13.85 -19.91
N ASP A 252 39.89 13.28 -19.68
CA ASP A 252 40.38 12.91 -18.34
C ASP A 252 40.31 14.06 -17.33
N THR A 253 40.49 15.29 -17.80
CA THR A 253 40.43 16.52 -16.98
C THR A 253 39.00 16.85 -16.51
N CYS A 254 37.98 16.50 -17.30
CA CYS A 254 36.57 16.75 -16.98
C CYS A 254 35.93 15.64 -16.15
N THR A 255 36.51 14.44 -16.10
CA THR A 255 36.03 13.33 -15.26
C THR A 255 35.92 13.73 -13.78
N ALA A 256 36.93 14.46 -13.28
CA ALA A 256 36.92 14.98 -11.91
C ALA A 256 35.86 16.07 -11.68
N LEU A 257 35.44 16.80 -12.72
CA LEU A 257 34.37 17.79 -12.65
C LEU A 257 32.99 17.13 -12.64
N ILE A 258 32.81 16.06 -13.40
CA ILE A 258 31.59 15.23 -13.34
C ILE A 258 31.40 14.65 -11.94
N ALA A 259 32.47 14.11 -11.35
CA ALA A 259 32.44 13.62 -9.98
C ALA A 259 32.12 14.72 -8.94
N LYS A 260 32.37 16.00 -9.25
CA LYS A 260 31.91 17.13 -8.41
C LYS A 260 30.46 17.51 -8.69
N ALA A 261 30.03 17.43 -9.94
CA ALA A 261 28.67 17.72 -10.36
C ALA A 261 27.64 16.74 -9.77
N THR A 262 28.00 15.47 -9.58
CA THR A 262 27.13 14.42 -9.00
C THR A 262 27.12 14.38 -7.47
N ARG A 263 28.08 15.03 -6.80
CA ARG A 263 28.11 15.10 -5.32
C ARG A 263 26.90 15.88 -4.77
N PRO A 264 26.54 15.67 -3.48
CA PRO A 264 25.55 16.50 -2.81
C PRO A 264 25.85 18.00 -2.98
N GLY A 265 24.85 18.75 -3.45
CA GLY A 265 24.98 20.18 -3.76
C GLY A 265 25.64 20.51 -5.12
N GLY A 266 26.15 19.52 -5.84
CA GLY A 266 26.64 19.66 -7.21
C GLY A 266 25.52 19.95 -8.22
N LEU A 267 25.91 20.27 -9.45
CA LEU A 267 24.97 20.57 -10.55
C LEU A 267 23.91 19.48 -10.77
N ILE A 268 24.33 18.23 -10.96
CA ILE A 268 23.44 17.10 -11.29
C ILE A 268 22.54 16.79 -10.10
N HIS A 269 23.07 16.89 -8.88
CA HIS A 269 22.28 16.76 -7.66
C HIS A 269 21.22 17.86 -7.53
N ARG A 270 21.55 19.12 -7.83
CA ARG A 270 20.58 20.23 -7.82
C ARG A 270 19.50 20.05 -8.87
N LEU A 271 19.87 19.64 -10.08
CA LEU A 271 18.92 19.30 -11.13
C LEU A 271 17.94 18.20 -10.68
N LYS A 272 18.46 17.13 -10.06
CA LYS A 272 17.63 16.08 -9.45
C LYS A 272 16.69 16.66 -8.38
N SER A 273 17.17 17.53 -7.51
CA SER A 273 16.36 18.18 -6.47
C SER A 273 15.24 19.05 -7.07
N GLU A 274 15.53 19.82 -8.12
CA GLU A 274 14.53 20.65 -8.81
C GLU A 274 13.44 19.81 -9.47
N ILE A 275 13.80 18.72 -10.15
CA ILE A 275 12.84 17.80 -10.77
C ILE A 275 11.94 17.14 -9.71
N ARG A 276 12.52 16.74 -8.58
CA ARG A 276 11.77 16.16 -7.45
C ARG A 276 10.84 17.17 -6.78
N ALA A 277 11.25 18.44 -6.69
CA ALA A 277 10.47 19.51 -6.06
C ALA A 277 9.19 19.89 -6.82
N VAL A 278 8.99 19.42 -8.06
CA VAL A 278 7.76 19.63 -8.83
C VAL A 278 6.58 19.03 -8.06
N SER A 279 5.81 19.85 -7.36
CA SER A 279 4.72 19.38 -6.50
C SER A 279 3.66 18.58 -7.26
N PHE A 280 3.17 17.51 -6.62
CA PHE A 280 1.88 16.91 -6.90
C PHE A 280 0.78 17.95 -6.61
N ARG A 281 0.45 18.79 -7.58
CA ARG A 281 -0.91 19.33 -7.62
C ARG A 281 -1.74 18.29 -8.34
N ALA A 282 -2.43 17.47 -7.54
CA ALA A 282 -3.62 16.77 -7.99
C ALA A 282 -4.44 17.71 -8.87
N VAL A 283 -5.13 17.17 -9.87
CA VAL A 283 -6.26 17.92 -10.45
C VAL A 283 -7.14 18.32 -9.27
N GLU A 284 -7.19 19.62 -8.96
CA GLU A 284 -8.23 20.20 -8.12
C GLU A 284 -9.56 19.75 -8.73
N GLY A 285 -10.24 18.78 -8.10
CA GLY A 285 -11.46 18.21 -8.68
C GLY A 285 -11.95 16.89 -8.10
N SER A 286 -11.13 16.09 -7.41
CA SER A 286 -11.67 14.93 -6.70
C SER A 286 -12.16 15.37 -5.32
N ILE A 287 -13.43 15.77 -5.25
CA ILE A 287 -14.17 15.96 -4.00
C ILE A 287 -14.01 14.70 -3.15
N PHE A 288 -13.09 14.73 -2.20
CA PHE A 288 -12.97 13.73 -1.16
C PHE A 288 -14.06 13.99 -0.13
N ALA A 289 -15.24 13.46 -0.39
CA ALA A 289 -16.25 13.24 0.63
C ALA A 289 -17.21 12.15 0.17
N LEU A 290 -16.83 10.89 0.38
CA LEU A 290 -17.82 9.93 0.82
C LEU A 290 -17.56 9.73 2.31
N PRO A 291 -18.39 10.30 3.21
CA PRO A 291 -18.42 9.76 4.55
C PRO A 291 -18.79 8.29 4.39
N VAL A 292 -18.02 7.40 4.98
CA VAL A 292 -18.50 6.06 5.31
C VAL A 292 -19.70 6.31 6.23
N ALA A 293 -20.88 6.41 5.63
CA ALA A 293 -22.12 6.49 6.36
C ALA A 293 -22.23 5.14 7.05
N LEU A 294 -21.98 5.16 8.36
CA LEU A 294 -22.57 4.20 9.28
C LEU A 294 -24.07 4.31 9.12
N THR A 295 -24.64 3.61 8.14
CA THR A 295 -26.08 3.40 8.07
C THR A 295 -26.42 2.58 9.30
N LYS A 296 -26.92 3.27 10.33
CA LYS A 296 -27.80 2.67 11.32
C LYS A 296 -28.91 1.99 10.54
N SER A 297 -28.83 0.67 10.42
CA SER A 297 -29.95 -0.16 10.04
C SER A 297 -30.89 -0.21 11.23
N ASP A 298 -31.72 0.82 11.38
CA ASP A 298 -32.97 0.71 12.12
C ASP A 298 -33.91 -0.18 11.29
N ASN A 299 -34.03 -1.46 11.68
CA ASN A 299 -35.29 -2.17 11.51
C ASN A 299 -35.43 -3.30 12.54
N PRO A 300 -36.45 -3.27 13.42
CA PRO A 300 -36.66 -4.31 14.41
C PRO A 300 -37.26 -5.55 13.74
N ILE A 301 -36.50 -6.65 13.74
CA ILE A 301 -37.06 -7.97 13.43
C ILE A 301 -37.96 -8.36 14.62
N LYS A 302 -39.27 -8.28 14.40
CA LYS A 302 -40.28 -8.82 15.33
C LYS A 302 -40.11 -10.34 15.47
N PRO A 303 -40.26 -10.91 16.67
CA PRO A 303 -40.28 -12.35 16.86
C PRO A 303 -41.54 -12.95 16.26
N ARG A 304 -41.38 -13.95 15.39
CA ARG A 304 -42.49 -14.75 14.89
C ARG A 304 -42.77 -15.84 15.92
N ALA A 305 -43.88 -15.69 16.64
CA ALA A 305 -44.45 -16.75 17.44
C ALA A 305 -45.04 -17.83 16.52
N LEU A 306 -44.57 -19.07 16.69
CA LEU A 306 -45.32 -20.34 16.73
C LEU A 306 -44.33 -21.49 16.91
#